data_AF-A0A1A9IXN7-F1
#
_entry.id   AF-A0A1A9IXN7-F1
#
_cell.length_a   1.000
_cell.length_b   1.000
_cell.length_c   1.000
_cell.angle_alpha   90.00
_cell.angle_beta   90.00
_cell.angle_gamma   90.00
#
_symmetry.space_group_name_H-M   'P 1'
#
loop_
_entity.id
_entity.type
_entity.pdbx_description
1 polymer ?
#
loop_
_entity_poly.entity_id
_entity_poly.type
_entity_poly.pdbx_seq_one_letter_code
_entity_poly.pdbx_strand_id
1 'polypeptide(L)'
;MGEWGIALIAAGSAIVGSVVTGWYSRSAGVRQAEAARHAGDRQAEALLESVRMTLRGADGQRAVALRRQVYAEFLGAAEARLLTERSGRGGGGGGDHDLSLQRAYAGVVLEGPPEAAAAANGLLEGLRRHDSLDELHRAKSTFVEEARRAVAALGRP
;
A
#
# COMPACT_ATOMS: atom_id res chain seq x y z
N MET A 1 -26.78 83.24 7.46
CA MET A 1 -26.11 82.30 6.53
C MET A 1 -25.12 81.41 7.29
N GLY A 2 -25.59 80.60 8.25
CA GLY A 2 -24.72 79.80 9.14
C GLY A 2 -24.98 78.29 9.12
N GLU A 3 -26.22 77.86 8.89
CA GLU A 3 -26.60 76.44 8.97
C GLU A 3 -26.41 75.68 7.65
N TRP A 4 -26.61 76.34 6.50
CA TRP A 4 -26.45 75.72 5.18
C TRP A 4 -24.99 75.35 4.85
N GLY A 5 -24.02 76.12 5.34
CA GLY A 5 -22.60 75.83 5.14
C GLY A 5 -22.11 74.63 5.97
N ILE A 6 -22.61 74.51 7.20
CA ILE A 6 -22.27 73.37 8.08
C ILE A 6 -22.91 72.08 7.54
N ALA A 7 -24.14 72.14 7.05
CA ALA A 7 -24.81 71.00 6.42
C ALA A 7 -24.09 70.49 5.17
N LEU A 8 -23.57 71.40 4.32
CA LEU A 8 -22.80 71.03 3.12
C LEU A 8 -21.45 70.39 3.45
N ILE A 9 -20.73 70.91 4.45
CA ILE A 9 -19.46 70.33 4.92
C ILE A 9 -19.71 68.95 5.56
N ALA A 10 -20.76 68.82 6.37
CA ALA A 10 -21.13 67.54 6.98
C ALA A 10 -21.54 66.48 5.94
N ALA A 11 -22.36 66.86 4.94
CA ALA A 11 -22.75 65.99 3.85
C ALA A 11 -21.54 65.57 2.98
N GLY A 12 -20.63 66.51 2.68
CA GLY A 12 -19.39 66.22 1.96
C GLY A 12 -18.46 65.27 2.73
N SER A 13 -18.35 65.45 4.04
CA SER A 13 -17.53 64.61 4.92
C SER A 13 -18.05 63.16 4.99
N ALA A 14 -19.37 62.98 4.99
CA ALA A 14 -20.00 61.65 5.01
C ALA A 14 -19.77 60.88 3.70
N ILE A 15 -19.84 61.54 2.55
CA ILE A 15 -19.57 60.92 1.24
C ILE A 15 -18.11 60.49 1.14
N VAL A 16 -17.17 61.37 1.53
CA VAL A 16 -15.74 61.06 1.53
C VAL A 16 -15.42 59.92 2.50
N GLY A 17 -15.99 59.94 3.71
CA GLY A 17 -15.83 58.87 4.69
C GLY A 17 -16.37 57.52 4.20
N SER A 18 -17.52 57.51 3.50
CA SER A 18 -18.12 56.30 2.93
C SER A 18 -17.28 55.69 1.80
N VAL A 19 -16.68 56.51 0.93
CA VAL A 19 -15.81 56.04 -0.15
C VAL A 19 -14.51 55.46 0.38
N VAL A 20 -13.87 56.15 1.33
CA VAL A 20 -12.64 55.68 1.98
C VAL A 20 -12.88 54.35 2.70
N THR A 21 -13.96 54.27 3.48
CA THR A 21 -14.32 53.05 4.20
C THR A 21 -14.64 51.88 3.25
N GLY A 22 -15.36 52.14 2.14
CA GLY A 22 -15.66 51.14 1.11
C GLY A 22 -14.43 50.65 0.34
N TRP A 23 -13.44 51.52 0.11
CA TRP A 23 -12.17 51.15 -0.54
C TRP A 23 -11.30 50.30 0.39
N TYR A 24 -11.20 50.68 1.67
CA TYR A 24 -10.47 49.90 2.66
C TYR A 24 -11.09 48.52 2.86
N SER A 25 -12.41 48.42 2.98
CA SER A 25 -13.09 47.12 3.10
C SER A 25 -12.91 46.24 1.87
N ARG A 26 -12.97 46.80 0.66
CA ARG A 26 -12.70 46.07 -0.59
C ARG A 26 -11.24 45.60 -0.68
N SER A 27 -10.28 46.47 -0.38
CA SER A 27 -8.85 46.13 -0.43
C SER A 27 -8.45 45.12 0.64
N ALA A 28 -9.02 45.21 1.84
CA ALA A 28 -8.87 44.22 2.90
C ALA A 28 -9.47 42.86 2.50
N GLY A 29 -10.65 42.86 1.87
CA GLY A 29 -11.29 41.64 1.35
C GLY A 29 -10.50 40.94 0.25
N VAL A 30 -9.88 41.69 -0.68
CA VAL A 30 -9.02 41.12 -1.74
C VAL A 30 -7.76 40.48 -1.15
N ARG A 31 -7.07 41.17 -0.22
CA ARG A 31 -5.89 40.60 0.46
C ARG A 31 -6.24 39.40 1.32
N GLN A 32 -7.39 39.41 1.97
CA GLN A 32 -7.89 38.28 2.77
C GLN A 32 -8.28 37.08 1.88
N ALA A 33 -8.84 37.33 0.70
CA ALA A 33 -9.13 36.29 -0.29
C ALA A 33 -7.84 35.68 -0.89
N GLU A 34 -6.81 36.48 -1.17
CA GLU A 34 -5.49 35.98 -1.61
C GLU A 34 -4.78 35.19 -0.53
N ALA A 35 -4.79 35.67 0.72
CA ALA A 35 -4.23 34.94 1.86
C ALA A 35 -4.99 33.63 2.13
N ALA A 36 -6.31 33.60 1.98
CA ALA A 36 -7.13 32.40 2.10
C ALA A 36 -6.89 31.41 0.96
N ARG A 37 -6.71 31.88 -0.28
CA ARG A 37 -6.30 31.03 -1.42
C ARG A 37 -4.93 30.42 -1.19
N HIS A 38 -3.94 31.24 -0.77
CA HIS A 38 -2.60 30.75 -0.53
C HIS A 38 -2.49 29.80 0.68
N ALA A 39 -3.35 29.99 1.70
CA ALA A 39 -3.49 29.03 2.79
C ALA A 39 -4.21 27.75 2.34
N GLY A 40 -5.25 27.88 1.51
CA GLY A 40 -5.99 26.76 0.91
C GLY A 40 -5.14 25.91 -0.02
N ASP A 41 -4.30 26.51 -0.86
CA ASP A 41 -3.39 25.82 -1.78
C ASP A 41 -2.35 24.99 -1.00
N ARG A 42 -1.80 25.55 0.09
CA ARG A 42 -0.88 24.82 0.97
C ARG A 42 -1.57 23.70 1.75
N GLN A 43 -2.83 23.88 2.15
CA GLN A 43 -3.63 22.82 2.76
C GLN A 43 -3.94 21.71 1.75
N ALA A 44 -4.26 22.06 0.50
CA ALA A 44 -4.50 21.08 -0.56
C ALA A 44 -3.25 20.25 -0.85
N GLU A 45 -2.07 20.87 -0.96
CA GLU A 45 -0.82 20.12 -1.17
C GLU A 45 -0.48 19.21 0.02
N ALA A 46 -0.67 19.68 1.25
CA ALA A 46 -0.46 18.86 2.44
C ALA A 46 -1.40 17.64 2.49
N LEU A 47 -2.67 17.82 2.09
CA LEU A 47 -3.63 16.73 1.98
C LEU A 47 -3.23 15.73 0.90
N LEU A 48 -2.85 16.21 -0.29
CA LEU A 48 -2.37 15.36 -1.38
C LEU A 48 -1.14 14.56 -0.98
N GLU A 49 -0.18 15.17 -0.29
CA GLU A 49 1.00 14.45 0.18
C GLU A 49 0.66 13.40 1.24
N SER A 50 -0.25 13.71 2.17
CA SER A 50 -0.73 12.72 3.14
C SER A 50 -1.43 11.52 2.47
N VAL A 51 -2.22 11.79 1.42
CA VAL A 51 -2.89 10.73 0.64
C VAL A 51 -1.87 9.91 -0.13
N ARG A 52 -0.89 10.54 -0.79
CA ARG A 52 0.21 9.83 -1.47
C ARG A 52 0.99 8.95 -0.51
N MET A 53 1.35 9.47 0.67
CA MET A 53 2.03 8.71 1.71
C MET A 53 1.18 7.52 2.18
N THR A 54 -0.12 7.73 2.38
CA THR A 54 -1.05 6.67 2.80
C THR A 54 -1.20 5.59 1.73
N LEU A 55 -1.35 5.98 0.45
CA LEU A 55 -1.45 5.06 -0.67
C LEU A 55 -0.17 4.23 -0.82
N ARG A 56 1.01 4.85 -0.75
CA ARG A 56 2.29 4.12 -0.76
C ARG A 56 2.40 3.13 0.41
N GLY A 57 1.96 3.53 1.60
CA GLY A 57 1.90 2.64 2.76
C GLY A 57 0.96 1.45 2.54
N ALA A 58 -0.21 1.69 1.94
CA ALA A 58 -1.19 0.66 1.61
C ALA A 58 -0.66 -0.32 0.55
N ASP A 59 0.01 0.19 -0.49
CA ASP A 59 0.60 -0.62 -1.55
C ASP A 59 1.70 -1.55 -1.01
N GLY A 60 2.57 -1.04 -0.13
CA GLY A 60 3.61 -1.84 0.52
C GLY A 60 3.03 -2.96 1.39
N GLN A 61 1.99 -2.67 2.18
CA GLN A 61 1.31 -3.69 2.98
C GLN A 61 0.62 -4.74 2.11
N ARG A 62 0.01 -4.33 1.00
CA ARG A 62 -0.64 -5.23 0.05
C ARG A 62 0.36 -6.18 -0.61
N ALA A 63 1.54 -5.69 -1.00
CA ALA A 63 2.62 -6.51 -1.55
C ALA A 63 3.10 -7.56 -0.53
N VAL A 64 3.28 -7.17 0.73
CA VAL A 64 3.64 -8.11 1.81
C VAL A 64 2.57 -9.19 2.02
N ALA A 65 1.29 -8.80 2.02
CA ALA A 65 0.18 -9.73 2.20
C ALA A 65 0.09 -10.73 1.05
N LEU A 66 0.19 -10.27 -0.20
CA LEU A 66 0.17 -11.12 -1.39
C LEU A 66 1.32 -12.12 -1.39
N ARG A 67 2.55 -11.68 -1.06
CA ARG A 67 3.70 -12.58 -0.98
C ARG A 67 3.54 -13.64 0.12
N ARG A 68 3.02 -13.27 1.29
CA ARG A 68 2.72 -14.24 2.36
C ARG A 68 1.70 -15.27 1.92
N GLN A 69 0.66 -14.85 1.20
CA GLN A 69 -0.36 -15.74 0.67
C GLN A 69 0.24 -16.76 -0.30
N VAL A 70 1.04 -16.31 -1.28
CA VAL A 70 1.69 -17.20 -2.26
C VAL A 70 2.55 -18.25 -1.59
N TYR A 71 3.35 -17.88 -0.60
CA TYR A 71 4.19 -18.83 0.15
C TYR A 71 3.37 -19.81 0.99
N ALA A 72 2.26 -19.35 1.57
CA ALA A 72 1.35 -20.22 2.33
C ALA A 72 0.63 -21.22 1.41
N GLU A 73 0.20 -20.79 0.22
CA GLU A 73 -0.43 -21.67 -0.77
C GLU A 73 0.53 -22.77 -1.24
N PHE A 74 1.80 -22.43 -1.49
CA PHE A 74 2.82 -23.43 -1.84
C PHE A 74 3.09 -24.42 -0.71
N LEU A 75 3.25 -23.94 0.53
CA LEU A 75 3.43 -24.82 1.69
C LEU A 75 2.23 -25.72 1.92
N GLY A 76 1.01 -25.20 1.80
CA GLY A 76 -0.21 -25.98 1.93
C GLY A 76 -0.32 -27.08 0.87
N ALA A 77 0.02 -26.78 -0.39
CA ALA A 77 0.04 -27.78 -1.46
C ALA A 77 1.13 -28.85 -1.23
N ALA A 78 2.31 -28.46 -0.77
CA ALA A 78 3.40 -29.39 -0.45
C ALA A 78 3.04 -30.32 0.71
N GLU A 79 2.41 -29.79 1.77
CA GLU A 79 1.94 -30.58 2.90
C GLU A 79 0.81 -31.54 2.52
N ALA A 80 -0.15 -31.09 1.70
CA ALA A 80 -1.20 -31.95 1.18
C ALA A 80 -0.61 -33.12 0.38
N ARG A 81 0.42 -32.87 -0.43
CA ARG A 81 1.12 -33.92 -1.18
C ARG A 81 1.82 -34.92 -0.25
N LEU A 82 2.56 -34.46 0.76
CA LEU A 82 3.22 -35.28 1.78
C LEU A 82 2.22 -36.18 2.54
N LEU A 83 1.07 -35.63 2.93
CA LEU A 83 0.03 -36.38 3.63
C LEU A 83 -0.57 -37.49 2.76
N THR A 84 -0.75 -37.23 1.46
CA THR A 84 -1.26 -38.21 0.52
C THR A 84 -0.27 -39.35 0.28
N GLU A 85 1.03 -39.09 0.27
CA GLU A 85 2.06 -40.15 0.22
C GLU A 85 2.04 -41.02 1.46
N ARG A 86 2.04 -40.39 2.64
CA ARG A 86 2.06 -41.11 3.92
C ARG A 86 0.83 -41.99 4.11
N SER A 87 -0.33 -41.53 3.64
CA SER A 87 -1.59 -42.27 3.81
C SER A 87 -1.80 -43.40 2.80
N GLY A 88 -0.88 -43.58 1.83
CA GLY A 88 -0.95 -44.68 0.85
C GLY A 88 -2.18 -44.65 -0.05
N ARG A 89 -2.93 -43.54 -0.09
CA ARG A 89 -4.19 -43.37 -0.84
C ARG A 89 -3.90 -43.00 -2.30
N GLY A 90 -2.98 -43.72 -2.93
CA GLY A 90 -2.36 -43.40 -4.22
C GLY A 90 -3.16 -43.74 -5.48
N GLY A 91 -4.48 -43.93 -5.40
CA GLY A 91 -5.27 -44.43 -6.53
C GLY A 91 -5.93 -43.38 -7.43
N GLY A 92 -6.14 -42.14 -6.96
CA GLY A 92 -6.92 -41.16 -7.73
C GLY A 92 -6.79 -39.68 -7.36
N GLY A 93 -6.21 -39.33 -6.20
CA GLY A 93 -6.02 -37.94 -5.75
C GLY A 93 -4.61 -37.38 -5.97
N GLY A 94 -3.63 -38.23 -6.34
CA GLY A 94 -2.22 -37.81 -6.49
C GLY A 94 -2.02 -36.75 -7.58
N GLY A 95 -2.71 -36.89 -8.72
CA GLY A 95 -2.59 -35.96 -9.83
C GLY A 95 -3.13 -34.56 -9.52
N ASP A 96 -4.18 -34.44 -8.71
CA ASP A 96 -4.76 -33.15 -8.33
C ASP A 96 -3.84 -32.38 -7.37
N HIS A 97 -3.20 -33.09 -6.44
CA HIS A 97 -2.17 -32.50 -5.57
C HIS A 97 -0.92 -32.10 -6.33
N ASP A 98 -0.48 -32.87 -7.32
CA ASP A 98 0.67 -32.50 -8.17
C ASP A 98 0.38 -31.26 -9.00
N LEU A 99 -0.81 -31.14 -9.59
CA LEU A 99 -1.21 -29.94 -10.32
C LEU A 99 -1.33 -28.72 -9.41
N SER A 100 -1.90 -28.89 -8.22
CA SER A 100 -2.02 -27.83 -7.22
C SER A 100 -0.64 -27.35 -6.74
N LEU A 101 0.28 -28.29 -6.48
CA LEU A 101 1.65 -28.00 -6.08
C LEU A 101 2.42 -27.27 -7.20
N GLN A 102 2.30 -27.73 -8.45
CA GLN A 102 2.95 -27.09 -9.59
C GLN A 102 2.43 -25.66 -9.82
N ARG A 103 1.11 -25.45 -9.68
CA ARG A 103 0.50 -24.11 -9.76
C ARG A 103 1.02 -23.19 -8.66
N ALA A 104 1.04 -23.67 -7.42
CA ALA A 104 1.51 -22.87 -6.29
C ALA A 104 3.01 -22.55 -6.43
N TYR A 105 3.82 -23.49 -6.93
CA TYR A 105 5.23 -23.25 -7.26
C TYR A 105 5.39 -22.15 -8.33
N ALA A 106 4.59 -22.16 -9.39
CA ALA A 106 4.62 -21.09 -10.38
C ALA A 106 4.32 -19.71 -9.76
N GLY A 107 3.42 -19.66 -8.77
CA GLY A 107 3.19 -18.45 -7.97
C GLY A 107 4.45 -17.97 -7.24
N VAL A 108 5.18 -18.89 -6.59
CA VAL A 108 6.45 -18.55 -5.90
C VAL A 108 7.51 -18.02 -6.88
N VAL A 109 7.61 -18.61 -8.07
CA VAL A 109 8.55 -18.18 -9.12
C VAL A 109 8.23 -16.78 -9.63
N LEU A 110 6.95 -16.44 -9.75
CA LEU A 110 6.51 -15.12 -10.22
C LEU A 110 6.67 -14.02 -9.17
N GLU A 111 6.35 -14.33 -7.91
CA GLU A 111 6.20 -13.32 -6.85
C GLU A 111 7.36 -13.26 -5.88
N GLY A 112 8.20 -14.30 -5.82
CA GLY A 112 9.31 -14.44 -4.88
C GLY A 112 10.67 -14.02 -5.44
N PRO A 113 11.63 -13.68 -4.56
CA PRO A 113 13.02 -13.52 -4.98
C PRO A 113 13.62 -14.88 -5.36
N PRO A 114 14.73 -14.89 -6.14
CA PRO A 114 15.29 -16.11 -6.71
C PRO A 114 15.69 -17.15 -5.66
N GLU A 115 16.09 -16.73 -4.46
CA GLU A 115 16.45 -17.61 -3.35
C GLU A 115 15.24 -18.40 -2.83
N ALA A 116 14.08 -17.74 -2.70
CA ALA A 116 12.84 -18.39 -2.28
C ALA A 116 12.33 -19.36 -3.36
N ALA A 117 12.44 -18.98 -4.64
CA ALA A 117 12.09 -19.84 -5.76
C ALA A 117 13.02 -21.08 -5.83
N ALA A 118 14.32 -20.90 -5.63
CA ALA A 118 15.28 -22.00 -5.60
C ALA A 118 15.01 -22.96 -4.45
N ALA A 119 14.71 -22.45 -3.25
CA ALA A 119 14.35 -23.28 -2.10
C ALA A 119 13.01 -24.02 -2.32
N ALA A 120 12.02 -23.37 -2.94
CA ALA A 120 10.76 -24.01 -3.32
C ALA A 120 10.97 -25.13 -4.34
N ASN A 121 11.82 -24.90 -5.34
CA ASN A 121 12.19 -25.91 -6.32
C ASN A 121 12.88 -27.11 -5.64
N GLY A 122 13.77 -26.87 -4.67
CA GLY A 122 14.39 -27.94 -3.90
C GLY A 122 13.37 -28.82 -3.16
N LEU A 123 12.34 -28.22 -2.57
CA LEU A 123 11.25 -28.97 -1.94
C LEU A 123 10.40 -29.73 -2.97
N LEU A 124 10.05 -29.09 -4.09
CA LEU A 124 9.28 -29.70 -5.18
C LEU A 124 9.99 -30.94 -5.75
N GLU A 125 11.28 -30.81 -6.05
CA GLU A 125 12.09 -31.90 -6.59
C GLU A 125 12.27 -33.01 -5.55
N GLY A 126 12.44 -32.68 -4.28
CA GLY A 126 12.47 -33.68 -3.21
C GLY A 126 11.17 -34.50 -3.14
N LEU A 127 10.01 -33.83 -3.27
CA LEU A 127 8.71 -34.51 -3.29
C LEU A 127 8.56 -35.41 -4.53
N ARG A 128 9.03 -34.95 -5.69
CA ARG A 128 9.00 -35.75 -6.95
C ARG A 128 9.88 -36.98 -6.90
N ARG A 129 11.03 -36.89 -6.23
CA ARG A 129 11.96 -38.00 -6.06
C ARG A 129 11.59 -38.93 -4.91
N HIS A 130 10.55 -38.59 -4.14
CA HIS A 130 10.18 -39.29 -2.92
C HIS A 130 11.35 -39.38 -1.92
N ASP A 131 12.04 -38.25 -1.73
CA ASP A 131 13.14 -38.12 -0.77
C ASP A 131 12.66 -38.50 0.66
N SER A 132 13.60 -38.78 1.55
CA SER A 132 13.26 -39.15 2.92
C SER A 132 12.54 -38.02 3.66
N LEU A 133 11.72 -38.34 4.67
CA LEU A 133 10.97 -37.35 5.43
C LEU A 133 11.86 -36.27 6.07
N ASP A 134 13.09 -36.64 6.47
CA ASP A 134 14.07 -35.72 7.05
C ASP A 134 14.66 -34.77 6.01
N GLU A 135 14.86 -35.24 4.76
CA GLU A 135 15.28 -34.39 3.64
C GLU A 135 14.18 -33.41 3.24
N LEU A 136 12.94 -33.89 3.19
CA LEU A 136 11.77 -33.06 2.91
C LEU A 136 11.54 -32.01 4.00
N HIS A 137 11.74 -32.36 5.28
CA HIS A 137 11.70 -31.39 6.38
C HIS A 137 12.82 -30.36 6.29
N ARG A 138 14.04 -30.76 5.92
CA ARG A 138 15.14 -29.84 5.69
C ARG A 138 14.83 -28.88 4.54
N ALA A 139 14.39 -29.39 3.39
CA ALA A 139 14.01 -28.57 2.24
C ALA A 139 12.87 -27.59 2.56
N LYS A 140 11.86 -28.04 3.31
CA LYS A 140 10.78 -27.18 3.80
C LYS A 140 11.30 -26.08 4.72
N SER A 141 12.19 -26.41 5.65
CA SER A 141 12.77 -25.45 6.58
C SER A 141 13.57 -24.38 5.85
N THR A 142 14.40 -24.78 4.87
CA THR A 142 15.11 -23.86 3.98
C THR A 142 14.15 -22.92 3.25
N PHE A 143 13.06 -23.45 2.67
CA PHE A 143 12.06 -22.60 2.03
C PHE A 143 11.42 -21.59 2.99
N VAL A 144 11.04 -22.03 4.20
CA VAL A 144 10.44 -21.16 5.22
C VAL A 144 11.42 -20.05 5.64
N GLU A 145 12.71 -20.35 5.77
CA GLU A 145 13.73 -19.36 6.08
C GLU A 145 13.86 -18.31 4.98
N GLU A 146 13.99 -18.72 3.72
CA GLU A 146 14.08 -17.78 2.59
C GLU A 146 12.79 -16.97 2.41
N ALA A 147 11.62 -17.60 2.57
CA ALA A 147 10.32 -16.93 2.54
C ALA A 147 10.22 -15.84 3.62
N ARG A 148 10.70 -16.10 4.85
CA ARG A 148 10.73 -15.11 5.94
C ARG A 148 11.69 -13.97 5.62
N ARG A 149 12.88 -14.26 5.08
CA ARG A 149 13.84 -13.21 4.65
C ARG A 149 13.24 -12.34 3.54
N ALA A 150 12.59 -12.95 2.56
CA ALA A 150 11.94 -12.26 1.44
C ALA A 150 10.81 -11.32 1.89
N VAL A 151 10.01 -11.75 2.87
CA VAL A 151 8.94 -10.94 3.46
C VAL A 151 9.51 -9.82 4.33
N ALA A 152 10.56 -10.10 5.11
CA ALA A 152 11.22 -9.09 5.94
C ALA A 152 11.89 -7.99 5.09
N ALA A 153 12.42 -8.35 3.91
CA ALA A 153 13.00 -7.39 2.97
C ALA A 153 11.96 -6.41 2.40
N LEU A 154 10.73 -6.85 2.14
CA LEU A 154 9.64 -5.97 1.68
C LEU A 154 9.12 -5.02 2.77
N GLY A 155 9.30 -5.37 4.05
CA GLY A 155 8.85 -4.57 5.18
C GLY A 155 9.83 -3.49 5.63
N ARG A 156 11.00 -3.36 4.98
CA ARG A 156 11.96 -2.30 5.27
C ARG A 156 11.68 -1.09 4.38
N PRO A 157 11.47 0.11 4.96
CA PRO A 157 11.26 1.35 4.19
C PRO A 157 12.52 1.78 3.43
#